data_AF-A0A3D8REN3-F1
#
_entry.id   AF-A0A3D8REN3-F1
#
_cell.length_a   1.000
_cell.length_b   1.000
_cell.length_c   1.000
_cell.angle_alpha   90.00
_cell.angle_beta   90.00
_cell.angle_gamma   90.00
#
_symmetry.space_group_name_H-M   'P 1'
#
loop_
_entity.id
_entity.type
_entity.pdbx_description
1 polymer ?
#
loop_
_entity_poly.entity_id
_entity_poly.type
_entity_poly.pdbx_seq_one_letter_code
_entity_poly.pdbx_strand_id
1 'polypeptide(L)'
;MHAGLLEDSKGGCGVLRRTGEQKKFPAVDRNGISSVEFPSYFPLSFTFDTGQSSEDDEFTCQDLRWPLFTFSVIVSTIFSLVVTSPAAFYASIFFIVYFQVALSSDPPYSPDYYEIVSIGLGRFLPCAFVGFAIYYFCVRKTLTDLTAHWDKTILWLGPCWVGALNTDTFDKIPISRLTPHDIQQQPGAIPALITIIVILVAIVLTQALAFRNEGRMPKMLALYGTLVAGIVVLLLVPKMNLRIHHYILALLFLPGTTLQTRPSLLYQGLLIGLFINGIARWGFDSILQTSASLLDGAQLGSIVPNITPDIITVPSPDIISFAFSSLASLPSDVDGLSVLVNDVERFHAFRGDSNGAVDMKIPDWNWTRVVTGDPEYFRFGYMVENALGGFYYQDFTTPVVWDESGQWNVSVPASVSEGGDGDGSK
;
A
#
# COMPACT_ATOMS: atom_id res chain seq x y z
N MET A 1 6.66 6.22 -19.65
CA MET A 1 8.10 6.48 -19.45
C MET A 1 8.97 5.48 -20.20
N HIS A 2 9.00 4.18 -19.86
CA HIS A 2 9.82 3.17 -20.57
C HIS A 2 9.60 3.17 -22.10
N ALA A 3 8.35 3.21 -22.55
CA ALA A 3 7.99 3.28 -23.97
C ALA A 3 8.33 4.63 -24.67
N GLY A 4 8.75 5.66 -23.93
CA GLY A 4 9.12 6.98 -24.46
C GLY A 4 7.97 7.95 -24.70
N LEU A 5 6.74 7.59 -24.31
CA LEU A 5 5.57 8.47 -24.51
C LEU A 5 5.51 9.68 -23.59
N LEU A 6 6.02 9.54 -22.37
CA LEU A 6 5.89 10.53 -21.31
C LEU A 6 7.24 10.74 -20.65
N GLU A 7 7.57 12.00 -20.38
CA GLU A 7 8.69 12.42 -19.55
C GLU A 7 8.32 12.30 -18.07
N ASP A 8 9.24 11.83 -17.24
CA ASP A 8 9.06 11.69 -15.79
C ASP A 8 8.70 13.02 -15.11
N SER A 9 9.30 14.12 -15.56
CA SER A 9 9.07 15.45 -14.98
C SER A 9 7.74 16.10 -15.36
N LYS A 10 7.09 15.66 -16.45
CA LYS A 10 5.87 16.29 -16.98
C LYS A 10 4.63 15.44 -16.80
N GLY A 11 4.79 14.11 -16.72
CA GLY A 11 3.65 13.19 -16.73
C GLY A 11 2.77 13.37 -17.99
N GLY A 12 1.52 12.93 -17.90
CA GLY A 12 0.50 13.09 -18.94
C GLY A 12 -0.35 11.84 -19.13
N CYS A 13 -1.17 11.84 -20.18
CA CYS A 13 -1.95 10.66 -20.57
C CYS A 13 -1.29 9.89 -21.73
N GLY A 14 -1.56 8.59 -21.80
CA GLY A 14 -1.20 7.75 -22.94
C GLY A 14 -2.31 6.76 -23.25
N VAL A 15 -2.41 6.36 -24.52
CA VAL A 15 -3.38 5.34 -24.95
C VAL A 15 -2.74 3.96 -24.82
N LEU A 16 -3.35 3.12 -23.99
CA LEU A 16 -3.00 1.71 -23.87
C LEU A 16 -3.81 0.92 -24.90
N ARG A 17 -3.12 0.20 -25.77
CA ARG A 17 -3.72 -0.74 -26.72
C ARG A 17 -3.50 -2.15 -26.20
N ARG A 18 -4.60 -2.80 -25.81
CA ARG A 18 -4.59 -4.20 -25.43
C ARG A 18 -4.29 -5.05 -26.66
N THR A 19 -3.21 -5.81 -26.61
CA THR A 19 -2.81 -6.77 -27.63
C THR A 19 -3.18 -8.18 -27.17
N GLY A 20 -3.33 -9.10 -28.13
CA GLY A 20 -3.69 -10.48 -27.82
C GLY A 20 -2.54 -11.26 -27.17
N GLU A 21 -2.52 -12.56 -27.43
CA GLU A 21 -1.41 -13.41 -27.05
C GLU A 21 -0.10 -12.87 -27.62
N GLN A 22 0.91 -12.76 -26.76
CA GLN A 22 2.27 -12.38 -27.15
C GLN A 22 3.24 -13.37 -26.53
N LYS A 23 4.24 -13.75 -27.32
CA LYS A 23 5.28 -14.70 -26.96
C LYS A 23 6.59 -13.95 -26.82
N LYS A 24 7.42 -14.38 -25.87
CA LYS A 24 8.80 -13.94 -25.63
C LYS A 24 8.91 -12.43 -25.41
N PHE A 25 9.20 -12.06 -24.17
CA PHE A 25 9.38 -10.67 -23.78
C PHE A 25 10.89 -10.45 -23.55
N PRO A 26 11.62 -9.86 -24.51
CA PRO A 26 13.05 -9.60 -24.30
C PRO A 26 13.27 -8.49 -23.27
N ALA A 27 14.33 -8.63 -22.49
CA ALA A 27 14.82 -7.54 -21.64
C ALA A 27 15.37 -6.41 -22.52
N VAL A 28 14.90 -5.18 -22.28
CA VAL A 28 15.36 -3.98 -22.98
C VAL A 28 15.51 -2.86 -21.99
N ASP A 29 16.66 -2.19 -22.03
CA ASP A 29 16.84 -0.90 -21.37
C ASP A 29 16.40 0.22 -22.31
N ARG A 30 15.42 1.02 -21.89
CA ARG A 30 14.93 2.15 -22.69
C ARG A 30 14.52 3.30 -21.78
N ASN A 31 14.96 4.51 -22.13
CA ASN A 31 14.66 5.74 -21.40
C ASN A 31 15.03 5.66 -19.90
N GLY A 32 16.13 4.99 -19.57
CA GLY A 32 16.62 4.85 -18.18
C GLY A 32 15.81 3.89 -17.32
N ILE A 33 14.93 3.09 -17.92
CA ILE A 33 14.16 2.04 -17.25
C ILE A 33 14.52 0.70 -17.93
N SER A 34 14.92 -0.28 -17.13
CA SER A 34 15.21 -1.63 -17.62
C SER A 34 13.96 -2.52 -17.49
N SER A 35 13.61 -3.26 -18.54
CA SER A 35 12.61 -4.33 -18.46
C SER A 35 13.28 -5.68 -18.20
N VAL A 36 12.57 -6.59 -17.54
CA VAL A 36 13.02 -7.97 -17.30
C VAL A 36 12.51 -8.87 -18.42
N GLU A 37 13.32 -9.85 -18.80
CA GLU A 37 12.89 -10.83 -19.79
C GLU A 37 11.88 -11.84 -19.23
N PHE A 38 10.96 -12.29 -20.08
CA PHE A 38 10.09 -13.40 -19.78
C PHE A 38 10.07 -14.35 -20.99
N PRO A 39 10.77 -15.51 -20.91
CA PRO A 39 10.97 -16.41 -22.03
C PRO A 39 9.77 -17.36 -22.23
N SER A 40 8.55 -16.85 -22.13
CA SER A 40 7.32 -17.59 -22.40
C SER A 40 6.23 -16.65 -22.92
N TYR A 41 4.96 -17.05 -22.85
CA TYR A 41 3.84 -16.32 -23.40
C TYR A 41 2.88 -15.83 -22.31
N PHE A 42 2.17 -14.75 -22.61
CA PHE A 42 0.97 -14.32 -21.88
C PHE A 42 -0.23 -14.31 -22.83
N PRO A 43 -1.43 -14.74 -22.36
CA PRO A 43 -2.64 -14.78 -23.19
C PRO A 43 -3.14 -13.38 -23.56
N LEU A 44 -2.70 -12.36 -22.83
CA LEU A 44 -3.04 -10.98 -23.03
C LEU A 44 -1.81 -10.13 -22.77
N SER A 45 -1.58 -9.17 -23.63
CA SER A 45 -0.50 -8.20 -23.50
C SER A 45 -1.04 -6.81 -23.79
N PHE A 46 -0.19 -5.79 -23.67
CA PHE A 46 -0.55 -4.47 -24.14
C PHE A 46 0.68 -3.77 -24.69
N THR A 47 0.43 -2.81 -25.57
CA THR A 47 1.41 -1.84 -26.02
C THR A 47 0.85 -0.44 -25.81
N PHE A 48 1.73 0.54 -25.85
CA PHE A 48 1.34 1.93 -25.82
C PHE A 48 1.34 2.49 -27.25
N ASP A 49 0.34 3.29 -27.57
CA ASP A 49 0.25 3.93 -28.88
C ASP A 49 1.31 5.03 -29.01
N THR A 50 2.22 4.91 -29.98
CA THR A 50 3.34 5.85 -30.19
C THR A 50 3.04 6.97 -31.18
N GLY A 51 1.77 7.18 -31.53
CA GLY A 51 1.33 8.41 -32.21
C GLY A 51 1.79 8.56 -33.67
N GLN A 52 1.98 7.46 -34.40
CA GLN A 52 2.28 7.54 -35.85
C GLN A 52 1.02 7.63 -36.73
N SER A 53 -0.18 7.67 -36.16
CA SER A 53 -1.42 7.77 -36.92
C SER A 53 -2.22 9.03 -36.57
N SER A 54 -2.23 9.95 -37.56
CA SER A 54 -3.35 10.78 -38.02
C SER A 54 -3.93 11.87 -37.10
N GLU A 55 -3.63 13.11 -37.47
CA GLU A 55 -4.54 14.21 -37.88
C GLU A 55 -5.77 14.61 -37.05
N ASP A 56 -6.09 13.97 -35.93
CA ASP A 56 -7.10 14.46 -34.99
C ASP A 56 -6.41 15.14 -33.80
N ASP A 57 -6.80 16.39 -33.56
CA ASP A 57 -6.33 17.32 -32.53
C ASP A 57 -5.85 16.67 -31.22
N GLU A 58 -4.64 17.08 -30.79
CA GLU A 58 -4.31 17.37 -29.39
C GLU A 58 -5.07 16.57 -28.31
N PHE A 59 -4.76 15.28 -28.15
CA PHE A 59 -4.90 14.64 -26.84
C PHE A 59 -3.78 15.15 -25.91
N THR A 60 -3.69 16.47 -25.71
CA THR A 60 -2.81 17.15 -24.75
C THR A 60 -3.42 17.06 -23.35
N CYS A 61 -3.39 15.84 -22.80
CA CYS A 61 -3.61 15.66 -21.37
C CYS A 61 -2.29 15.93 -20.64
N GLN A 62 -2.23 17.10 -20.00
CA GLN A 62 -1.11 17.52 -19.15
C GLN A 62 -1.38 17.09 -17.70
N ASP A 63 -0.34 16.65 -16.99
CA ASP A 63 -0.42 16.51 -15.54
C ASP A 63 -0.49 17.90 -14.88
N LEU A 64 -1.67 18.23 -14.34
CA LEU A 64 -1.95 19.52 -13.70
C LEU A 64 -1.65 19.54 -12.19
N ARG A 65 -1.15 18.45 -11.59
CA ARG A 65 -0.94 18.33 -10.15
C ARG A 65 -0.03 19.44 -9.61
N TRP A 66 1.13 19.64 -10.25
CA TRP A 66 2.11 20.65 -9.81
C TRP A 66 1.68 22.10 -10.07
N PRO A 67 1.11 22.47 -11.24
CA PRO A 67 0.53 23.79 -11.45
C PRO A 67 -0.58 24.14 -10.45
N LEU A 68 -1.54 23.24 -10.23
CA LEU A 68 -2.64 23.45 -9.28
C LEU A 68 -2.11 23.55 -7.83
N PHE A 69 -1.17 22.69 -7.46
CA PHE A 69 -0.51 22.77 -6.17
C PHE A 69 0.21 24.11 -5.97
N THR A 70 0.94 24.58 -6.97
CA THR A 70 1.65 25.88 -6.92
C THR A 70 0.67 27.02 -6.67
N PHE A 71 -0.46 27.02 -7.39
CA PHE A 71 -1.54 27.99 -7.16
C PHE A 71 -2.08 27.92 -5.73
N SER A 72 -2.41 26.71 -5.23
CA SER A 72 -2.90 26.48 -3.87
C SER A 72 -1.91 26.94 -2.79
N VAL A 73 -0.60 26.73 -2.99
CA VAL A 73 0.44 27.22 -2.08
C VAL A 73 0.49 28.75 -2.06
N ILE A 74 0.45 29.42 -3.22
CA ILE A 74 0.47 30.88 -3.30
C ILE A 74 -0.75 31.47 -2.58
N VAL A 75 -1.95 30.98 -2.89
CA VAL A 75 -3.20 31.45 -2.30
C VAL A 75 -3.21 31.23 -0.78
N SER A 76 -2.89 30.02 -0.32
CA SER A 76 -2.84 29.71 1.10
C SER A 76 -1.77 30.52 1.85
N THR A 77 -0.63 30.81 1.22
CA THR A 77 0.44 31.64 1.79
C THR A 77 -0.01 33.08 2.00
N ILE A 78 -0.60 33.71 0.96
CA ILE A 78 -1.14 35.07 1.06
C ILE A 78 -2.21 35.13 2.15
N PHE A 79 -3.13 34.16 2.14
CA PHE A 79 -4.19 34.06 3.14
C PHE A 79 -3.64 33.90 4.56
N SER A 80 -2.62 33.06 4.76
CA SER A 80 -1.95 32.86 6.05
C SER A 80 -1.36 34.15 6.62
N LEU A 81 -0.73 34.95 5.76
CA LEU A 81 -0.07 36.20 6.15
C LEU A 81 -1.08 37.28 6.54
N VAL A 82 -2.26 37.32 5.92
CA VAL A 82 -3.25 38.40 6.13
C VAL A 82 -4.29 38.04 7.20
N VAL A 83 -4.70 36.78 7.31
CA VAL A 83 -5.78 36.39 8.23
C VAL A 83 -5.29 36.26 9.66
N THR A 84 -5.92 37.01 10.56
CA THR A 84 -5.62 37.04 12.00
C THR A 84 -6.50 36.09 12.81
N SER A 85 -7.73 35.81 12.35
CA SER A 85 -8.64 34.91 13.05
C SER A 85 -8.14 33.46 12.99
N PRO A 86 -7.90 32.78 14.13
CA PRO A 86 -7.45 31.40 14.15
C PRO A 86 -8.44 30.43 13.48
N ALA A 87 -9.74 30.66 13.68
CA ALA A 87 -10.80 29.82 13.11
C ALA A 87 -10.87 29.98 11.60
N ALA A 88 -10.86 31.22 11.09
CA ALA A 88 -10.89 31.49 9.66
C ALA A 88 -9.62 30.96 8.98
N PHE A 89 -8.46 31.16 9.61
CA PHE A 89 -7.21 30.59 9.12
C PHE A 89 -7.29 29.07 8.99
N TYR A 90 -7.59 28.37 10.10
CA TYR A 90 -7.61 26.92 10.11
C TYR A 90 -8.64 26.33 9.14
N ALA A 91 -9.89 26.82 9.18
CA ALA A 91 -10.97 26.26 8.37
C ALA A 91 -10.69 26.41 6.87
N SER A 92 -10.20 27.58 6.44
CA SER A 92 -9.88 27.81 5.03
C SER A 92 -8.67 27.00 4.58
N ILE A 93 -7.60 26.91 5.38
CA ILE A 93 -6.45 26.06 5.02
C ILE A 93 -6.85 24.59 4.97
N PHE A 94 -7.61 24.10 5.95
CA PHE A 94 -8.11 22.74 5.96
C PHE A 94 -8.93 22.42 4.70
N PHE A 95 -9.83 23.34 4.31
CA PHE A 95 -10.63 23.21 3.08
C PHE A 95 -9.75 23.18 1.82
N ILE A 96 -8.85 24.16 1.66
CA ILE A 96 -7.95 24.25 0.49
C ILE A 96 -7.09 23.00 0.36
N VAL A 97 -6.44 22.60 1.45
CA VAL A 97 -5.54 21.44 1.47
C VAL A 97 -6.33 20.15 1.21
N TYR A 98 -7.52 20.00 1.81
CA TYR A 98 -8.36 18.83 1.58
C TYR A 98 -8.73 18.65 0.11
N PHE A 99 -9.25 19.69 -0.54
CA PHE A 99 -9.65 19.59 -1.94
C PHE A 99 -8.45 19.52 -2.89
N GLN A 100 -7.33 20.16 -2.54
CA GLN A 100 -6.08 19.98 -3.28
C GLN A 100 -5.66 18.52 -3.28
N VAL A 101 -5.67 17.83 -2.13
CA VAL A 101 -5.33 16.40 -2.09
C VAL A 101 -6.39 15.58 -2.82
N ALA A 102 -7.66 15.69 -2.42
CA ALA A 102 -8.74 14.81 -2.88
C ALA A 102 -9.00 14.88 -4.39
N LEU A 103 -8.73 16.02 -5.05
CA LEU A 103 -9.06 16.23 -6.45
C LEU A 103 -7.85 16.36 -7.38
N SER A 104 -6.63 16.51 -6.83
CA SER A 104 -5.45 16.80 -7.64
C SER A 104 -4.20 16.09 -7.12
N SER A 105 -3.67 16.49 -5.97
CA SER A 105 -2.35 16.05 -5.52
C SER A 105 -2.28 14.58 -5.17
N ASP A 106 -3.33 13.94 -4.67
CA ASP A 106 -3.38 12.49 -4.44
C ASP A 106 -4.85 12.03 -4.35
N PRO A 107 -5.58 12.02 -5.47
CA PRO A 107 -6.98 11.65 -5.50
C PRO A 107 -7.17 10.14 -5.26
N PRO A 108 -8.33 9.71 -4.71
CA PRO A 108 -8.70 8.31 -4.69
C PRO A 108 -8.64 7.70 -6.10
N TYR A 109 -8.26 6.42 -6.18
CA TYR A 109 -8.24 5.69 -7.44
C TYR A 109 -9.67 5.46 -7.93
N SER A 110 -9.97 5.94 -9.14
CA SER A 110 -11.24 5.79 -9.82
C SER A 110 -11.04 5.92 -11.33
N PRO A 111 -11.73 5.13 -12.16
CA PRO A 111 -11.69 5.27 -13.61
C PRO A 111 -12.38 6.55 -14.12
N ASP A 112 -13.30 7.13 -13.33
CA ASP A 112 -14.06 8.34 -13.66
C ASP A 112 -13.73 9.49 -12.70
N TYR A 113 -13.47 10.68 -13.25
CA TYR A 113 -13.24 11.89 -12.47
C TYR A 113 -14.48 12.33 -11.68
N TYR A 114 -15.69 12.12 -12.21
CA TYR A 114 -16.91 12.45 -11.45
C TYR A 114 -17.05 11.55 -10.21
N GLU A 115 -16.57 10.31 -10.29
CA GLU A 115 -16.50 9.43 -9.13
C GLU A 115 -15.44 9.89 -8.13
N ILE A 116 -14.30 10.44 -8.57
CA ILE A 116 -13.32 11.12 -7.67
C ILE A 116 -13.99 12.27 -6.92
N VAL A 117 -14.74 13.12 -7.62
CA VAL A 117 -15.48 14.25 -7.00
C VAL A 117 -16.51 13.73 -5.99
N SER A 118 -17.29 12.71 -6.36
CA SER A 118 -18.28 12.09 -5.49
C SER A 118 -17.66 11.52 -4.21
N ILE A 119 -16.58 10.74 -4.34
CA ILE A 119 -15.82 10.19 -3.21
C ILE A 119 -15.25 11.31 -2.34
N GLY A 120 -14.64 12.32 -2.96
CA GLY A 120 -14.05 13.48 -2.27
C GLY A 120 -15.08 14.25 -1.45
N LEU A 121 -16.27 14.50 -2.01
CA LEU A 121 -17.38 15.16 -1.30
C LEU A 121 -17.97 14.28 -0.20
N GLY A 122 -18.16 12.99 -0.46
CA GLY A 122 -18.67 12.03 0.51
C GLY A 122 -17.77 11.89 1.75
N ARG A 123 -16.45 11.98 1.56
CA ARG A 123 -15.46 11.96 2.64
C ARG A 123 -15.32 13.31 3.35
N PHE A 124 -15.64 14.43 2.69
CA PHE A 124 -15.36 15.77 3.23
C PHE A 124 -16.17 16.08 4.49
N LEU A 125 -17.47 15.79 4.51
CA LEU A 125 -18.32 16.14 5.65
C LEU A 125 -17.87 15.49 6.98
N PRO A 126 -17.69 14.15 7.06
CA PRO A 126 -17.16 13.54 8.28
C PRO A 126 -15.73 14.01 8.58
N CYS A 127 -14.90 14.22 7.55
CA CYS A 127 -13.55 14.77 7.72
C CYS A 127 -13.57 16.17 8.34
N ALA A 128 -14.46 17.05 7.89
CA ALA A 128 -14.63 18.41 8.39
C ALA A 128 -15.15 18.43 9.83
N PHE A 129 -16.02 17.49 10.20
CA PHE A 129 -16.47 17.34 11.59
C PHE A 129 -15.31 16.96 12.52
N VAL A 130 -14.47 16.00 12.12
CA VAL A 130 -13.26 15.66 12.86
C VAL A 130 -12.26 16.82 12.85
N GLY A 131 -12.12 17.53 11.72
CA GLY A 131 -11.33 18.75 11.61
C GLY A 131 -11.78 19.84 12.58
N PHE A 132 -13.09 20.02 12.77
CA PHE A 132 -13.63 20.92 13.80
C PHE A 132 -13.23 20.47 15.22
N ALA A 133 -13.32 19.17 15.53
CA ALA A 133 -12.89 18.65 16.83
C ALA A 133 -11.39 18.86 17.05
N ILE A 134 -10.56 18.58 16.04
CA ILE A 134 -9.12 18.85 16.05
C ILE A 134 -8.85 20.34 16.27
N TYR A 135 -9.57 21.22 15.58
CA TYR A 135 -9.45 22.66 15.78
C TYR A 135 -9.73 23.02 17.24
N TYR A 136 -10.88 22.61 17.74
CA TYR A 136 -11.38 23.01 19.05
C TYR A 136 -10.47 22.51 20.18
N PHE A 137 -10.06 21.23 20.14
CA PHE A 137 -9.30 20.60 21.20
C PHE A 137 -7.77 20.73 21.06
N CYS A 138 -7.25 20.81 19.83
CA CYS A 138 -5.81 20.73 19.58
C CYS A 138 -5.20 22.04 19.04
N VAL A 139 -5.80 22.62 18.00
CA VAL A 139 -5.17 23.70 17.21
C VAL A 139 -5.46 25.10 17.74
N ARG A 140 -6.70 25.33 18.22
CA ARG A 140 -7.19 26.65 18.59
C ARG A 140 -6.23 27.38 19.52
N LYS A 141 -5.75 26.70 20.56
CA LYS A 141 -4.83 27.28 21.54
C LYS A 141 -3.51 27.71 20.91
N THR A 142 -2.90 26.87 20.07
CA THR A 142 -1.62 27.15 19.42
C THR A 142 -1.68 28.39 18.52
N LEU A 143 -2.85 28.64 17.90
CA LEU A 143 -3.05 29.77 16.98
C LEU A 143 -3.67 31.02 17.63
N THR A 144 -4.22 30.90 18.84
CA THR A 144 -4.84 32.05 19.54
C THR A 144 -3.77 33.08 19.91
N ASP A 145 -4.05 34.36 19.62
CA ASP A 145 -3.16 35.51 19.87
C ASP A 145 -1.78 35.41 19.20
N LEU A 146 -1.66 34.62 18.13
CA LEU A 146 -0.41 34.47 17.37
C LEU A 146 -0.21 35.66 16.40
N THR A 147 0.58 36.64 16.84
CA THR A 147 0.92 37.83 16.03
C THR A 147 2.05 37.59 15.03
N ALA A 148 2.84 36.53 15.21
CA ALA A 148 3.93 36.16 14.31
C ALA A 148 3.40 35.45 13.06
N HIS A 149 2.86 36.22 12.11
CA HIS A 149 2.29 35.69 10.87
C HIS A 149 3.30 34.91 10.01
N TRP A 150 4.57 35.34 9.99
CA TRP A 150 5.63 34.60 9.30
C TRP A 150 5.91 33.24 9.95
N ASP A 151 5.96 33.17 11.29
CA ASP A 151 6.11 31.91 12.02
C ASP A 151 4.92 30.99 11.74
N LYS A 152 3.68 31.50 11.74
CA LYS A 152 2.49 30.73 11.37
C LYS A 152 2.59 30.17 9.94
N THR A 153 2.96 31.01 8.97
CA THR A 153 3.08 30.60 7.57
C THR A 153 4.19 29.57 7.37
N ILE A 154 5.38 29.81 7.89
CA ILE A 154 6.53 28.93 7.66
C ILE A 154 6.41 27.66 8.51
N LEU A 155 6.11 27.79 9.80
CA LEU A 155 6.14 26.66 10.74
C LEU A 155 4.82 25.91 10.80
N TRP A 156 3.67 26.50 10.48
CA TRP A 156 2.40 25.75 10.50
C TRP A 156 1.95 25.36 9.10
N LEU A 157 1.83 26.34 8.19
CA LEU A 157 1.35 26.07 6.82
C LEU A 157 2.36 25.26 5.99
N GLY A 158 3.65 25.56 6.08
CA GLY A 158 4.69 24.82 5.36
C GLY A 158 4.65 23.31 5.65
N PRO A 159 4.83 22.88 6.92
CA PRO A 159 4.71 21.48 7.31
C PRO A 159 3.34 20.86 7.02
N CYS A 160 2.25 21.64 7.06
CA CYS A 160 0.93 21.17 6.64
C CYS A 160 0.92 20.72 5.17
N TRP A 161 1.53 21.50 4.27
CA TRP A 161 1.69 21.07 2.88
C TRP A 161 2.63 19.85 2.73
N VAL A 162 3.71 19.79 3.51
CA VAL A 162 4.62 18.63 3.51
C VAL A 162 3.88 17.34 3.91
N GLY A 163 3.04 17.39 4.95
CA GLY A 163 2.21 16.26 5.36
C GLY A 163 1.08 15.94 4.39
N ALA A 164 0.49 16.97 3.76
CA ALA A 164 -0.57 16.79 2.77
C ALA A 164 -0.09 16.09 1.49
N LEU A 165 1.18 16.31 1.15
CA LEU A 165 1.89 15.66 0.04
C LEU A 165 2.66 14.41 0.48
N ASN A 166 2.10 13.61 1.42
CA ASN A 166 2.76 12.44 1.99
C ASN A 166 3.40 11.52 0.93
N THR A 167 2.67 11.25 -0.15
CA THR A 167 3.09 10.42 -1.29
C THR A 167 4.34 10.95 -2.00
N ASP A 168 4.54 12.27 -1.98
CA ASP A 168 5.70 12.94 -2.56
C ASP A 168 6.82 13.25 -1.55
N THR A 169 6.56 13.08 -0.26
CA THR A 169 7.47 13.43 0.83
C THR A 169 7.89 12.20 1.64
N PHE A 170 7.03 11.67 2.50
CA PHE A 170 7.36 10.58 3.43
C PHE A 170 7.36 9.20 2.76
N ASP A 171 6.53 8.96 1.74
CA ASP A 171 6.49 7.65 1.06
C ASP A 171 7.75 7.39 0.22
N LYS A 172 8.59 8.41 0.01
CA LYS A 172 9.92 8.28 -0.60
C LYS A 172 11.01 7.88 0.40
N ILE A 173 10.71 7.86 1.70
CA ILE A 173 11.62 7.32 2.72
C ILE A 173 11.63 5.79 2.56
N PRO A 174 12.81 5.13 2.51
CA PRO A 174 12.94 3.71 2.24
C PRO A 174 12.51 2.86 3.45
N ILE A 175 11.25 2.95 3.86
CA ILE A 175 10.61 2.18 4.93
C ILE A 175 9.17 1.93 4.48
N SER A 176 8.99 0.94 3.60
CA SER A 176 7.63 0.61 3.14
C SER A 176 6.85 -0.18 4.21
N ARG A 177 7.55 -1.01 5.00
CA ARG A 177 6.96 -1.89 6.00
C ARG A 177 7.94 -2.11 7.15
N LEU A 178 7.41 -2.26 8.37
CA LEU A 178 8.21 -2.52 9.58
C LEU A 178 8.42 -4.04 9.82
N THR A 179 8.36 -4.87 8.78
CA THR A 179 8.67 -6.29 8.92
C THR A 179 10.18 -6.51 8.89
N PRO A 180 10.73 -7.49 9.64
CA PRO A 180 12.16 -7.78 9.58
C PRO A 180 12.67 -8.11 8.17
N HIS A 181 11.82 -8.73 7.34
CA HIS A 181 12.14 -9.08 5.96
C HIS A 181 12.30 -7.85 5.08
N ASP A 182 11.33 -6.93 5.13
CA ASP A 182 11.32 -5.72 4.28
C ASP A 182 12.45 -4.75 4.66
N ILE A 183 12.75 -4.63 5.96
CA ILE A 183 13.84 -3.76 6.46
C ILE A 183 15.21 -4.25 5.96
N GLN A 184 15.42 -5.57 5.83
CA GLN A 184 16.68 -6.14 5.34
C GLN A 184 16.85 -5.99 3.84
N GLN A 185 15.76 -5.98 3.08
CA GLN A 185 15.78 -5.91 1.62
C GLN A 185 15.84 -4.48 1.07
N GLN A 186 15.48 -3.47 1.88
CA GLN A 186 15.49 -2.08 1.45
C GLN A 186 16.81 -1.36 1.81
N PRO A 187 17.65 -1.00 0.82
CA PRO A 187 18.88 -0.27 1.09
C PRO A 187 18.56 1.08 1.74
N GLY A 188 19.09 1.31 2.94
CA GLY A 188 18.89 2.55 3.70
C GLY A 188 17.71 2.53 4.69
N ALA A 189 16.95 1.45 4.80
CA ALA A 189 15.81 1.37 5.73
C ALA A 189 16.23 1.48 7.20
N ILE A 190 17.28 0.76 7.60
CA ILE A 190 17.80 0.78 8.97
C ILE A 190 18.24 2.20 9.41
N PRO A 191 19.11 2.92 8.68
CA PRO A 191 19.51 4.27 9.10
C PRO A 191 18.34 5.26 9.08
N ALA A 192 17.40 5.14 8.13
CA ALA A 192 16.19 5.96 8.11
C ALA A 192 15.33 5.71 9.37
N LEU A 193 15.11 4.44 9.73
CA LEU A 193 14.32 4.05 10.90
C LEU A 193 14.94 4.58 12.20
N ILE A 194 16.25 4.39 12.39
CA ILE A 194 16.97 4.92 13.56
C ILE A 194 16.81 6.44 13.64
N THR A 195 16.98 7.15 12.51
CA THR A 195 16.85 8.61 12.46
C THR A 195 15.46 9.07 12.88
N ILE A 196 14.41 8.43 12.35
CA ILE A 196 13.01 8.74 12.71
C ILE A 196 12.78 8.51 14.20
N ILE A 197 13.21 7.37 14.74
CA ILE A 197 13.03 7.05 16.17
C ILE A 197 13.72 8.10 17.05
N VAL A 198 14.96 8.47 16.74
CA VAL A 198 15.71 9.49 17.51
C VAL A 198 14.98 10.84 17.49
N ILE A 199 14.49 11.26 16.32
CA ILE A 199 13.71 12.51 16.17
C ILE A 199 12.43 12.43 17.01
N LEU A 200 11.65 11.34 16.91
CA LEU A 200 10.42 11.16 17.65
C LEU A 200 10.66 11.16 19.17
N VAL A 201 11.69 10.49 19.66
CA VAL A 201 12.06 10.50 21.08
C VAL A 201 12.40 11.92 21.54
N ALA A 202 13.19 12.67 20.75
CA ALA A 202 13.52 14.06 21.07
C ALA A 202 12.25 14.95 21.13
N ILE A 203 11.32 14.77 20.18
CA ILE A 203 10.03 15.48 20.18
C ILE A 203 9.23 15.15 21.44
N VAL A 204 9.08 13.88 21.77
CA VAL A 204 8.31 13.43 22.93
C VAL A 204 8.90 13.97 24.23
N LEU A 205 10.23 13.88 24.42
CA LEU A 205 10.89 14.38 25.61
C LEU A 205 10.75 15.89 25.77
N THR A 206 10.96 16.65 24.68
CA THR A 206 10.83 18.12 24.71
C THR A 206 9.40 18.58 24.97
N GLN A 207 8.40 17.94 24.34
CA GLN A 207 6.98 18.22 24.60
C GLN A 207 6.59 17.83 26.05
N ALA A 208 7.07 16.70 26.56
CA ALA A 208 6.81 16.28 27.94
C ALA A 208 7.36 17.28 28.97
N LEU A 209 8.59 17.79 28.76
CA LEU A 209 9.16 18.84 29.61
C LEU A 209 8.35 20.13 29.52
N ALA A 210 7.91 20.53 28.33
CA ALA A 210 7.06 21.70 28.15
C ALA A 210 5.69 21.55 28.85
N PHE A 211 5.02 20.40 28.75
CA PHE A 211 3.77 20.13 29.46
C PHE A 211 3.95 20.05 30.98
N ARG A 212 5.11 19.59 31.45
CA ARG A 212 5.47 19.65 32.88
C ARG A 212 5.59 21.09 33.35
N ASN A 213 6.28 21.94 32.59
CA ASN A 213 6.43 23.36 32.92
C ASN A 213 5.10 24.12 32.85
N GLU A 214 4.20 23.74 31.95
CA GLU A 214 2.83 24.29 31.85
C GLU A 214 1.88 23.75 32.94
N GLY A 215 2.28 22.73 33.70
CA GLY A 215 1.44 22.10 34.73
C GLY A 215 0.32 21.20 34.19
N ARG A 216 0.35 20.84 32.89
CA ARG A 216 -0.67 20.00 32.23
C ARG A 216 -0.25 18.53 32.10
N MET A 217 0.94 18.16 32.59
CA MET A 217 1.48 16.79 32.49
C MET A 217 0.52 15.69 32.99
N PRO A 218 -0.13 15.78 34.17
CA PRO A 218 -1.01 14.71 34.63
C PRO A 218 -2.22 14.47 33.70
N LYS A 219 -2.80 15.55 33.16
CA LYS A 219 -3.90 15.46 32.19
C LYS A 219 -3.45 14.83 30.89
N MET A 220 -2.24 15.16 30.41
CA MET A 220 -1.67 14.54 29.21
C MET A 220 -1.35 13.07 29.41
N LEU A 221 -0.78 12.70 30.56
CA LEU A 221 -0.55 11.28 30.89
C LEU A 221 -1.86 10.49 30.97
N ALA A 222 -2.92 11.06 31.55
CA ALA A 222 -4.23 10.41 31.58
C ALA A 222 -4.82 10.23 30.17
N LEU A 223 -4.72 11.25 29.31
CA LEU A 223 -5.18 11.17 27.93
C LEU A 223 -4.41 10.09 27.14
N TYR A 224 -3.07 10.16 27.15
CA TYR A 224 -2.25 9.20 26.42
C TYR A 224 -2.35 7.79 27.01
N GLY A 225 -2.52 7.65 28.33
CA GLY A 225 -2.82 6.37 28.96
C GLY A 225 -4.14 5.78 28.47
N THR A 226 -5.17 6.61 28.27
CA THR A 226 -6.46 6.18 27.70
C THR A 226 -6.32 5.74 26.23
N LEU A 227 -5.58 6.51 25.43
CA LEU A 227 -5.32 6.17 24.02
C LEU A 227 -4.55 4.84 23.90
N VAL A 228 -3.48 4.68 24.69
CA VAL A 228 -2.68 3.44 24.73
C VAL A 228 -3.53 2.26 25.20
N ALA A 229 -4.35 2.43 26.24
CA ALA A 229 -5.27 1.38 26.68
C ALA A 229 -6.25 0.98 25.58
N GLY A 230 -6.79 1.94 24.82
CA GLY A 230 -7.63 1.67 23.65
C GLY A 230 -6.90 0.84 22.58
N ILE A 231 -5.66 1.19 22.25
CA ILE A 231 -4.83 0.42 21.31
C ILE A 231 -4.57 -1.00 21.83
N VAL A 232 -4.26 -1.16 23.13
CA VAL A 232 -4.08 -2.48 23.75
C VAL A 232 -5.35 -3.31 23.66
N VAL A 233 -6.53 -2.72 23.90
CA VAL A 233 -7.81 -3.43 23.72
C VAL A 233 -8.00 -3.88 22.28
N LEU A 234 -7.67 -3.04 21.30
CA LEU A 234 -7.75 -3.40 19.88
C LEU A 234 -6.77 -4.53 19.51
N LEU A 235 -5.58 -4.57 20.10
CA LEU A 235 -4.61 -5.66 19.92
C LEU A 235 -5.09 -7.02 20.46
N LEU A 236 -6.03 -7.02 21.40
CA LEU A 236 -6.61 -8.24 21.96
C LEU A 236 -7.74 -8.81 21.11
N VAL A 237 -8.17 -8.13 20.04
CA VAL A 237 -9.22 -8.62 19.15
C VAL A 237 -8.67 -9.78 18.30
N PRO A 238 -9.24 -10.99 18.41
CA PRO A 238 -8.70 -12.17 17.73
C PRO A 238 -8.85 -12.06 16.21
N LYS A 239 -7.88 -12.61 15.47
CA LYS A 239 -7.83 -12.68 13.99
C LYS A 239 -7.83 -11.31 13.28
N MET A 240 -7.55 -10.24 14.01
CA MET A 240 -7.39 -8.90 13.48
C MET A 240 -5.96 -8.42 13.75
N ASN A 241 -5.44 -7.61 12.83
CA ASN A 241 -4.12 -7.02 12.94
C ASN A 241 -4.23 -5.50 13.02
N LEU A 242 -3.39 -4.91 13.86
CA LEU A 242 -3.33 -3.46 14.02
C LEU A 242 -2.60 -2.82 12.84
N ARG A 243 -3.29 -1.95 12.09
CA ARG A 243 -2.68 -1.08 11.08
C ARG A 243 -2.94 0.37 11.42
N ILE A 244 -1.89 1.05 11.84
CA ILE A 244 -1.98 2.47 12.20
C ILE A 244 -1.64 3.30 10.97
N HIS A 245 -2.66 3.66 10.19
CA HIS A 245 -2.53 4.62 9.10
C HIS A 245 -2.03 5.99 9.60
N HIS A 246 -1.37 6.75 8.75
CA HIS A 246 -0.80 8.06 9.11
C HIS A 246 -1.83 9.07 9.61
N TYR A 247 -3.09 8.99 9.15
CA TYR A 247 -4.15 9.84 9.70
C TYR A 247 -4.50 9.48 11.16
N ILE A 248 -4.39 8.20 11.55
CA ILE A 248 -4.57 7.75 12.93
C ILE A 248 -3.38 8.20 13.77
N LEU A 249 -2.14 8.06 13.25
CA LEU A 249 -0.95 8.60 13.91
C LEU A 249 -1.10 10.10 14.17
N ALA A 250 -1.62 10.86 13.21
CA ALA A 250 -1.91 12.27 13.40
C ALA A 250 -2.91 12.51 14.55
N LEU A 251 -4.01 11.78 14.61
CA LEU A 251 -4.98 11.88 15.71
C LEU A 251 -4.37 11.54 17.08
N LEU A 252 -3.47 10.55 17.14
CA LEU A 252 -2.76 10.16 18.37
C LEU A 252 -1.78 11.24 18.83
N PHE A 253 -1.06 11.89 17.91
CA PHE A 253 -0.01 12.85 18.26
C PHE A 253 -0.48 14.30 18.39
N LEU A 254 -1.59 14.69 17.75
CA LEU A 254 -2.11 16.07 17.79
C LEU A 254 -2.31 16.65 19.19
N PRO A 255 -2.86 15.91 20.20
CA PRO A 255 -2.99 16.44 21.56
C PRO A 255 -1.66 16.85 22.21
N GLY A 256 -0.58 16.16 21.86
CA GLY A 256 0.80 16.47 22.27
C GLY A 256 1.36 17.76 21.67
N THR A 257 0.63 18.42 20.78
CA THR A 257 1.05 19.68 20.12
C THR A 257 0.27 20.92 20.61
N THR A 258 -0.54 20.80 21.66
CA THR A 258 -1.41 21.89 22.18
C THR A 258 -0.69 22.98 22.98
N LEU A 259 0.65 23.03 22.89
CA LEU A 259 1.50 24.03 23.53
C LEU A 259 1.71 25.21 22.57
N GLN A 260 1.74 26.44 23.10
CA GLN A 260 2.07 27.64 22.31
C GLN A 260 3.59 27.79 22.17
N THR A 261 4.21 26.88 21.40
CA THR A 261 5.65 26.93 21.09
C THR A 261 5.88 26.80 19.59
N ARG A 262 7.01 27.32 19.10
CA ARG A 262 7.40 27.19 17.69
C ARG A 262 7.49 25.72 17.22
N PRO A 263 8.10 24.79 17.98
CA PRO A 263 8.06 23.37 17.63
C PRO A 263 6.64 22.81 17.52
N SER A 264 5.75 23.21 18.43
CA SER A 264 4.35 22.77 18.38
C SER A 264 3.61 23.24 17.13
N LEU A 265 3.91 24.43 16.59
CA LEU A 265 3.40 24.86 15.27
C LEU A 265 3.83 23.89 14.16
N LEU A 266 5.12 23.52 14.14
CA LEU A 266 5.70 22.58 13.16
C LEU A 266 5.05 21.21 13.21
N TYR A 267 5.02 20.60 14.39
CA TYR A 267 4.44 19.27 14.56
C TYR A 267 2.94 19.29 14.25
N GLN A 268 2.23 20.31 14.72
CA GLN A 268 0.79 20.42 14.50
C GLN A 268 0.46 20.57 13.02
N GLY A 269 1.14 21.49 12.31
CA GLY A 269 0.97 21.67 10.86
C GLY A 269 1.17 20.36 10.12
N LEU A 270 2.30 19.69 10.37
CA LEU A 270 2.63 18.41 9.75
C LEU A 270 1.54 17.34 9.97
N LEU A 271 1.09 17.17 11.21
CA LEU A 271 0.08 16.17 11.55
C LEU A 271 -1.28 16.48 10.93
N ILE A 272 -1.67 17.76 10.81
CA ILE A 272 -2.89 18.15 10.09
C ILE A 272 -2.79 17.78 8.61
N GLY A 273 -1.64 18.02 7.98
CA GLY A 273 -1.37 17.61 6.60
C GLY A 273 -1.54 16.10 6.41
N LEU A 274 -0.89 15.30 7.27
CA LEU A 274 -0.98 13.84 7.24
C LEU A 274 -2.41 13.33 7.46
N PHE A 275 -3.14 13.96 8.41
CA PHE A 275 -4.55 13.65 8.65
C PHE A 275 -5.41 13.89 7.41
N ILE A 276 -5.27 15.06 6.79
CA ILE A 276 -6.00 15.41 5.58
C ILE A 276 -5.65 14.46 4.44
N ASN A 277 -4.36 14.19 4.21
CA ASN A 277 -3.92 13.29 3.15
C ASN A 277 -4.54 11.90 3.30
N GLY A 278 -4.43 11.30 4.49
CA GLY A 278 -4.93 9.95 4.71
C GLY A 278 -6.43 9.83 4.47
N ILE A 279 -7.25 10.77 4.95
CA ILE A 279 -8.71 10.70 4.74
C ILE A 279 -9.09 11.07 3.31
N ALA A 280 -8.48 12.09 2.71
CA ALA A 280 -8.79 12.48 1.34
C ALA A 280 -8.52 11.32 0.35
N ARG A 281 -7.35 10.68 0.47
CA ARG A 281 -6.93 9.58 -0.42
C ARG A 281 -7.57 8.23 -0.10
N TRP A 282 -7.58 7.83 1.17
CA TRP A 282 -7.96 6.49 1.61
C TRP A 282 -9.30 6.43 2.33
N GLY A 283 -9.80 7.55 2.84
CA GLY A 283 -10.98 7.60 3.68
C GLY A 283 -10.68 7.25 5.14
N PHE A 284 -11.72 6.96 5.91
CA PHE A 284 -11.60 6.49 7.30
C PHE A 284 -11.37 4.98 7.33
N ASP A 285 -10.20 4.54 6.85
CA ASP A 285 -9.84 3.12 6.82
C ASP A 285 -9.73 2.53 8.24
N SER A 286 -9.95 1.24 8.40
CA SER A 286 -10.02 0.62 9.72
C SER A 286 -8.65 0.62 10.42
N ILE A 287 -8.67 0.83 11.74
CA ILE A 287 -7.50 0.64 12.62
C ILE A 287 -7.14 -0.85 12.74
N LEU A 288 -8.15 -1.73 12.62
CA LEU A 288 -8.02 -3.18 12.65
C LEU A 288 -8.34 -3.76 11.28
N GLN A 289 -7.39 -4.49 10.70
CA GLN A 289 -7.50 -5.08 9.38
C GLN A 289 -7.26 -6.59 9.43
N THR A 290 -7.87 -7.34 8.51
CA THR A 290 -7.62 -8.79 8.40
C THR A 290 -6.24 -9.02 7.79
N SER A 291 -5.63 -10.18 8.06
CA SER A 291 -4.32 -10.51 7.46
C SER A 291 -4.35 -10.38 5.93
N ALA A 292 -5.40 -10.87 5.27
CA ALA A 292 -5.57 -10.74 3.82
C ALA A 292 -5.51 -9.28 3.33
N SER A 293 -6.13 -8.33 4.04
CA SER A 293 -6.12 -6.91 3.67
C SER A 293 -4.79 -6.18 3.93
N LEU A 294 -3.91 -6.74 4.77
CA LEU A 294 -2.61 -6.13 5.10
C LEU A 294 -1.51 -6.41 4.08
N LEU A 295 -1.58 -7.57 3.41
CA LEU A 295 -0.45 -8.06 2.64
C LEU A 295 -0.30 -7.37 1.29
N ASP A 296 -1.35 -6.75 0.74
CA ASP A 296 -1.31 -6.02 -0.54
C ASP A 296 -0.57 -6.84 -1.63
N GLY A 297 -0.82 -8.15 -1.66
CA GLY A 297 -0.18 -9.12 -2.57
C GLY A 297 1.15 -9.74 -2.11
N ALA A 298 1.66 -9.46 -0.91
CA ALA A 298 2.85 -10.12 -0.36
C ALA A 298 2.54 -11.52 0.23
N GLN A 299 3.60 -12.29 0.51
CA GLN A 299 3.49 -13.65 1.06
C GLN A 299 3.00 -13.65 2.52
N LEU A 300 1.94 -14.39 2.80
CA LEU A 300 1.28 -14.61 4.09
C LEU A 300 2.15 -15.40 5.09
N GLY A 301 3.19 -16.09 4.61
CA GLY A 301 3.87 -17.15 5.35
C GLY A 301 2.95 -18.36 5.61
N SER A 302 1.92 -18.52 4.78
CA SER A 302 0.93 -19.60 4.93
C SER A 302 1.46 -20.93 4.40
N ILE A 303 0.77 -22.01 4.73
CA ILE A 303 1.09 -23.33 4.17
C ILE A 303 0.96 -23.30 2.64
N VAL A 304 1.86 -24.00 1.96
CA VAL A 304 1.86 -24.11 0.50
C VAL A 304 1.63 -25.57 0.09
N PRO A 305 1.01 -25.83 -1.07
CA PRO A 305 0.85 -27.19 -1.58
C PRO A 305 2.19 -27.87 -1.82
N ASN A 306 2.32 -29.10 -1.32
CA ASN A 306 3.46 -29.95 -1.63
C ASN A 306 3.11 -30.85 -2.82
N ILE A 307 3.57 -30.47 -4.02
CA ILE A 307 3.32 -31.21 -5.26
C ILE A 307 4.46 -32.18 -5.48
N THR A 308 4.23 -33.46 -5.19
CA THR A 308 5.23 -34.51 -5.30
C THR A 308 5.25 -35.16 -6.70
N PRO A 309 6.39 -35.69 -7.18
CA PRO A 309 6.48 -36.23 -8.54
C PRO A 309 5.54 -37.41 -8.86
N ASP A 310 5.08 -38.14 -7.85
CA ASP A 310 4.18 -39.29 -7.97
C ASP A 310 2.76 -38.92 -8.43
N ILE A 311 2.33 -37.67 -8.24
CA ILE A 311 1.03 -37.19 -8.73
C ILE A 311 1.13 -36.53 -10.12
N ILE A 312 2.34 -36.43 -10.68
CA ILE A 312 2.58 -35.78 -11.97
C ILE A 312 2.84 -36.86 -13.01
N THR A 313 2.08 -36.82 -14.11
CA THR A 313 2.34 -37.62 -15.30
C THR A 313 2.56 -36.70 -16.48
N VAL A 314 3.58 -36.95 -17.28
CA VAL A 314 3.83 -36.23 -18.55
C VAL A 314 3.67 -37.23 -19.70
N PRO A 315 2.45 -37.40 -20.25
CA PRO A 315 2.20 -38.36 -21.32
C PRO A 315 2.93 -37.99 -22.63
N SER A 316 3.16 -36.70 -22.87
CA SER A 316 3.87 -36.18 -24.04
C SER A 316 4.53 -34.83 -23.69
N PRO A 317 5.47 -34.31 -24.51
CA PRO A 317 6.11 -33.01 -24.25
C PRO A 317 5.14 -31.81 -24.16
N ASP A 318 3.92 -31.96 -24.68
CA ASP A 318 2.88 -30.94 -24.74
C ASP A 318 1.71 -31.21 -23.78
N ILE A 319 1.70 -32.32 -23.03
CA ILE A 319 0.63 -32.65 -22.09
C ILE A 319 1.24 -32.98 -20.73
N ILE A 320 0.73 -32.34 -19.69
CA ILE A 320 1.02 -32.66 -18.30
C ILE A 320 -0.28 -32.90 -17.54
N SER A 321 -0.29 -33.92 -16.70
CA SER A 321 -1.42 -34.39 -15.92
C SER A 321 -1.08 -34.36 -14.44
N PHE A 322 -1.97 -33.79 -13.64
CA PHE A 322 -1.87 -33.72 -12.19
C PHE A 322 -2.99 -34.53 -11.56
N ALA A 323 -2.64 -35.62 -10.87
CA ALA A 323 -3.54 -36.46 -10.13
C ALA A 323 -3.83 -35.86 -8.74
N PHE A 324 -4.48 -34.69 -8.67
CA PHE A 324 -4.80 -34.05 -7.39
C PHE A 324 -5.71 -34.91 -6.50
N SER A 325 -6.45 -35.85 -7.09
CA SER A 325 -7.23 -36.81 -6.33
C SER A 325 -6.40 -37.80 -5.51
N SER A 326 -5.11 -37.96 -5.81
CA SER A 326 -4.18 -38.78 -5.03
C SER A 326 -3.40 -38.01 -3.97
N LEU A 327 -3.59 -36.68 -3.86
CA LEU A 327 -3.00 -35.93 -2.76
C LEU A 327 -3.48 -36.52 -1.43
N ALA A 328 -2.55 -36.78 -0.50
CA ALA A 328 -2.92 -37.07 0.88
C ALA A 328 -3.85 -35.95 1.38
N SER A 329 -4.83 -36.30 2.22
CA SER A 329 -5.91 -35.40 2.66
C SER A 329 -5.41 -33.97 2.84
N LEU A 330 -6.03 -33.03 2.11
CA LEU A 330 -5.73 -31.61 2.24
C LEU A 330 -5.77 -31.20 3.72
N PRO A 331 -4.94 -30.22 4.12
CA PRO A 331 -5.04 -29.62 5.44
C PRO A 331 -6.50 -29.29 5.80
N SER A 332 -6.90 -29.51 7.05
CA SER A 332 -8.28 -29.37 7.50
C SER A 332 -8.82 -27.92 7.41
N ASP A 333 -7.91 -26.96 7.29
CA ASP A 333 -8.11 -25.52 7.20
C ASP A 333 -8.08 -24.99 5.75
N VAL A 334 -8.03 -25.89 4.76
CA VAL A 334 -8.00 -25.56 3.34
C VAL A 334 -9.20 -26.16 2.61
N ASP A 335 -9.85 -25.34 1.80
CA ASP A 335 -11.07 -25.69 1.09
C ASP A 335 -10.82 -25.95 -0.40
N GLY A 336 -9.68 -25.57 -0.98
CA GLY A 336 -9.39 -25.81 -2.39
C GLY A 336 -7.93 -25.64 -2.81
N LEU A 337 -7.68 -25.75 -4.12
CA LEU A 337 -6.38 -25.58 -4.78
C LEU A 337 -6.55 -24.71 -6.03
N SER A 338 -5.58 -23.83 -6.27
CA SER A 338 -5.42 -23.05 -7.49
C SER A 338 -4.04 -23.26 -8.10
N VAL A 339 -3.98 -23.22 -9.43
CA VAL A 339 -2.76 -23.36 -10.21
C VAL A 339 -2.60 -22.18 -11.15
N LEU A 340 -1.45 -21.52 -11.05
CA LEU A 340 -1.01 -20.50 -11.99
C LEU A 340 -0.05 -21.13 -13.00
N VAL A 341 -0.24 -20.81 -14.27
CA VAL A 341 0.72 -21.09 -15.34
C VAL A 341 1.13 -19.75 -15.93
N ASN A 342 2.43 -19.44 -15.87
CA ASN A 342 2.99 -18.13 -16.21
C ASN A 342 2.29 -16.99 -15.46
N ASP A 343 2.07 -17.16 -14.15
CA ASP A 343 1.39 -16.21 -13.27
C ASP A 343 -0.06 -15.86 -13.71
N VAL A 344 -0.70 -16.72 -14.51
CA VAL A 344 -2.12 -16.63 -14.86
C VAL A 344 -2.85 -17.85 -14.30
N GLU A 345 -3.97 -17.64 -13.59
CA GLU A 345 -4.79 -18.75 -13.08
C GLU A 345 -5.36 -19.57 -14.23
N ARG A 346 -5.06 -20.88 -14.24
CA ARG A 346 -5.56 -21.84 -15.24
C ARG A 346 -6.45 -22.91 -14.66
N PHE A 347 -6.36 -23.13 -13.35
CA PHE A 347 -7.18 -24.09 -12.65
C PHE A 347 -7.47 -23.59 -11.25
N HIS A 348 -8.71 -23.75 -10.82
CA HIS A 348 -9.05 -23.74 -9.41
C HIS A 348 -10.16 -24.76 -9.17
N ALA A 349 -10.16 -25.37 -7.98
CA ALA A 349 -11.24 -26.23 -7.56
C ALA A 349 -11.32 -26.27 -6.03
N PHE A 350 -12.55 -26.24 -5.52
CA PHE A 350 -12.84 -26.51 -4.12
C PHE A 350 -13.02 -28.01 -3.91
N ARG A 351 -12.75 -28.45 -2.68
CA ARG A 351 -13.32 -29.66 -2.11
C ARG A 351 -14.83 -29.48 -2.23
N GLY A 352 -15.47 -30.29 -3.07
CA GLY A 352 -16.89 -30.05 -3.33
C GLY A 352 -17.75 -30.22 -2.06
N ASP A 353 -19.02 -29.81 -2.16
CA ASP A 353 -20.02 -29.97 -1.12
C ASP A 353 -20.94 -31.15 -1.47
N SER A 354 -21.04 -32.15 -0.59
CA SER A 354 -22.29 -32.93 -0.45
C SER A 354 -22.31 -33.78 0.82
N ASN A 355 -23.25 -33.46 1.71
CA ASN A 355 -23.97 -34.38 2.60
C ASN A 355 -23.17 -35.52 3.25
N GLY A 356 -22.05 -35.21 3.92
CA GLY A 356 -21.47 -36.10 4.94
C GLY A 356 -20.54 -37.22 4.46
N ALA A 357 -19.96 -37.14 3.26
CA ALA A 357 -18.85 -38.03 2.86
C ALA A 357 -17.49 -37.47 3.33
N VAL A 358 -16.69 -38.31 3.99
CA VAL A 358 -15.46 -37.92 4.71
C VAL A 358 -14.24 -37.70 3.78
N ASP A 359 -14.33 -38.07 2.49
CA ASP A 359 -13.20 -38.05 1.56
C ASP A 359 -13.54 -37.28 0.25
N MET A 360 -13.66 -35.95 0.30
CA MET A 360 -13.72 -35.15 -0.93
C MET A 360 -12.32 -34.75 -1.41
N LYS A 361 -12.07 -35.09 -2.67
CA LYS A 361 -10.80 -34.97 -3.36
C LYS A 361 -10.91 -33.89 -4.44
N ILE A 362 -9.81 -33.19 -4.69
CA ILE A 362 -9.73 -32.23 -5.79
C ILE A 362 -9.69 -33.02 -7.10
N PRO A 363 -10.44 -32.60 -8.14
CA PRO A 363 -10.43 -33.29 -9.42
C PRO A 363 -9.04 -33.25 -10.05
N ASP A 364 -8.68 -34.33 -10.74
CA ASP A 364 -7.46 -34.36 -11.53
C ASP A 364 -7.52 -33.33 -12.66
N TRP A 365 -6.36 -32.78 -13.00
CA TRP A 365 -6.26 -31.71 -14.00
C TRP A 365 -5.24 -32.06 -15.08
N ASN A 366 -5.66 -31.92 -16.32
CA ASN A 366 -4.80 -32.06 -17.48
C ASN A 366 -4.57 -30.68 -18.10
N TRP A 367 -3.31 -30.36 -18.34
CA TRP A 367 -2.89 -29.14 -18.99
C TRP A 367 -2.18 -29.47 -20.30
N THR A 368 -2.65 -28.84 -21.37
CA THR A 368 -1.99 -28.90 -22.68
C THR A 368 -1.22 -27.61 -22.87
N ARG A 369 0.07 -27.73 -23.18
CA ARG A 369 0.94 -26.60 -23.48
C ARG A 369 0.30 -25.74 -24.55
N VAL A 370 0.23 -24.43 -24.31
CA VAL A 370 -0.40 -23.52 -25.30
C VAL A 370 0.55 -23.27 -26.47
N VAL A 371 1.86 -23.19 -26.19
CA VAL A 371 2.88 -22.98 -27.21
C VAL A 371 3.93 -24.07 -27.13
N THR A 372 3.93 -24.97 -28.11
CA THR A 372 4.94 -26.03 -28.23
C THR A 372 6.36 -25.46 -28.23
N GLY A 373 7.20 -26.00 -27.35
CA GLY A 373 8.62 -25.64 -27.25
C GLY A 373 8.94 -24.36 -26.48
N ASP A 374 7.96 -23.66 -25.89
CA ASP A 374 8.24 -22.60 -24.92
C ASP A 374 8.13 -23.16 -23.49
N PRO A 375 9.00 -22.77 -22.53
CA PRO A 375 8.90 -23.22 -21.15
C PRO A 375 7.66 -22.62 -20.47
N GLU A 376 7.08 -23.33 -19.51
CA GLU A 376 5.96 -22.85 -18.71
C GLU A 376 6.28 -22.92 -17.21
N TYR A 377 5.85 -21.91 -16.46
CA TYR A 377 6.15 -21.77 -15.04
C TYR A 377 4.90 -22.01 -14.20
N PHE A 378 4.93 -23.04 -13.36
CA PHE A 378 3.79 -23.45 -12.55
C PHE A 378 3.94 -22.99 -11.11
N ARG A 379 2.86 -22.47 -10.53
CA ARG A 379 2.76 -22.24 -9.09
C ARG A 379 1.45 -22.80 -8.56
N PHE A 380 1.49 -23.30 -7.34
CA PHE A 380 0.35 -23.93 -6.69
C PHE A 380 0.04 -23.18 -5.40
N GLY A 381 -1.24 -22.89 -5.15
CA GLY A 381 -1.70 -22.20 -3.95
C GLY A 381 -2.96 -22.84 -3.41
N TYR A 382 -3.12 -22.86 -2.09
CA TYR A 382 -4.35 -23.30 -1.47
C TYR A 382 -5.42 -22.20 -1.48
N MET A 383 -6.68 -22.59 -1.38
CA MET A 383 -7.82 -21.69 -1.29
C MET A 383 -8.59 -21.95 -0.01
N VAL A 384 -9.09 -20.89 0.62
CA VAL A 384 -9.90 -20.98 1.84
C VAL A 384 -11.17 -20.16 1.63
N GLU A 385 -12.31 -20.77 1.94
CA GLU A 385 -13.61 -20.12 1.91
C GLU A 385 -13.84 -19.28 3.17
N ASN A 386 -14.42 -18.10 2.97
CA ASN A 386 -14.81 -17.25 4.08
C ASN A 386 -16.17 -17.69 4.62
N ALA A 387 -16.32 -17.68 5.95
CA ALA A 387 -17.58 -18.01 6.61
C ALA A 387 -18.78 -17.12 6.20
N LEU A 388 -18.52 -15.95 5.61
CA LEU A 388 -19.53 -15.01 5.13
C LEU A 388 -19.67 -14.99 3.60
N GLY A 389 -19.03 -15.93 2.89
CA GLY A 389 -19.00 -16.02 1.43
C GLY A 389 -17.75 -15.42 0.79
N GLY A 390 -17.42 -15.95 -0.39
CA GLY A 390 -16.15 -15.66 -1.10
C GLY A 390 -15.00 -16.53 -0.59
N PHE A 391 -13.83 -16.38 -1.19
CA PHE A 391 -12.62 -17.13 -0.85
C PHE A 391 -11.38 -16.25 -0.99
N TYR A 392 -10.27 -16.70 -0.40
CA TYR A 392 -8.96 -16.09 -0.60
C TYR A 392 -7.91 -17.17 -0.88
N TYR A 393 -6.82 -16.77 -1.53
CA TYR A 393 -5.67 -17.62 -1.79
C TYR A 393 -4.68 -17.54 -0.62
N GLN A 394 -4.13 -18.69 -0.26
CA GLN A 394 -2.88 -18.77 0.49
C GLN A 394 -1.69 -18.54 -0.45
N ASP A 395 -0.50 -18.52 0.11
CA ASP A 395 0.75 -18.37 -0.63
C ASP A 395 0.89 -19.41 -1.74
N PHE A 396 1.41 -18.94 -2.87
CA PHE A 396 1.78 -19.79 -3.97
C PHE A 396 3.22 -20.30 -3.80
N THR A 397 3.47 -21.53 -4.22
CA THR A 397 4.82 -22.12 -4.26
C THR A 397 5.79 -21.27 -5.10
N THR A 398 7.09 -21.51 -4.91
CA THR A 398 8.09 -21.05 -5.88
C THR A 398 7.78 -21.64 -7.26
N PRO A 399 8.07 -20.92 -8.36
CA PRO A 399 7.75 -21.39 -9.69
C PRO A 399 8.53 -22.67 -10.01
N VAL A 400 7.81 -23.68 -10.49
CA VAL A 400 8.36 -24.93 -11.01
C VAL A 400 8.40 -24.84 -12.53
N VAL A 401 9.48 -25.30 -13.16
CA VAL A 401 9.67 -25.15 -14.61
C VAL A 401 9.27 -26.43 -15.32
N TRP A 402 8.32 -26.31 -16.25
CA TRP A 402 8.09 -27.32 -17.28
C TRP A 402 8.80 -26.88 -18.55
N ASP A 403 9.97 -27.47 -18.81
CA ASP A 403 10.91 -26.98 -19.80
C ASP A 403 10.47 -27.23 -21.24
N GLU A 404 11.24 -26.69 -22.19
CA GLU A 404 10.99 -26.79 -23.64
C GLU A 404 10.99 -28.24 -24.16
N SER A 405 11.71 -29.13 -23.47
CA SER A 405 11.82 -30.56 -23.82
C SER A 405 10.68 -31.41 -23.23
N GLY A 406 9.80 -30.79 -22.44
CA GLY A 406 8.72 -31.45 -21.73
C GLY A 406 9.14 -32.06 -20.40
N GLN A 407 10.35 -31.80 -19.91
CA GLN A 407 10.78 -32.28 -18.59
C GLN A 407 10.24 -31.36 -17.50
N TRP A 408 9.72 -31.97 -16.44
CA TRP A 408 9.30 -31.27 -15.22
C TRP A 408 10.48 -31.15 -14.27
N ASN A 409 11.00 -29.93 -14.09
CA ASN A 409 12.16 -29.69 -13.24
C ASN A 409 11.70 -29.37 -11.82
N VAL A 410 11.92 -30.29 -10.88
CA VAL A 410 11.55 -30.11 -9.46
C VAL A 410 12.31 -28.91 -8.90
N SER A 411 11.61 -27.83 -8.56
CA SER A 411 12.23 -26.78 -7.76
C SER A 411 12.44 -27.30 -6.34
N VAL A 412 13.68 -27.17 -5.89
CA VAL A 412 14.15 -27.51 -4.53
C VAL A 412 13.20 -26.90 -3.49
N PRO A 413 12.75 -27.65 -2.46
CA PRO A 413 11.97 -27.05 -1.39
C PRO A 413 12.83 -25.97 -0.74
N ALA A 414 12.30 -24.75 -0.60
CA ALA A 414 12.87 -23.79 0.33
C ALA A 414 12.68 -24.37 1.73
N SER A 415 13.68 -25.11 2.23
CA SER A 415 13.77 -25.47 3.63
C SER A 415 13.88 -24.18 4.43
N VAL A 416 13.00 -24.07 5.42
CA VAL A 416 13.14 -23.24 6.63
C VAL A 416 14.62 -23.07 6.98
N SER A 417 15.07 -21.82 7.10
CA SER A 417 16.38 -21.53 7.67
C SER A 417 16.35 -21.92 9.15
N GLU A 418 16.61 -23.19 9.45
CA GLU A 418 17.09 -23.58 10.78
C GLU A 418 18.45 -22.91 10.98
N GLY A 419 18.55 -22.19 12.10
CA GLY A 419 19.78 -21.54 12.52
C GLY A 419 20.90 -22.57 12.62
N GLY A 420 21.91 -22.40 11.77
CA GLY A 420 23.19 -23.07 11.94
C GLY A 420 23.88 -22.52 13.18
N ASP A 421 23.69 -23.20 14.29
CA ASP A 421 24.64 -23.20 15.39
C ASP A 421 25.95 -23.80 14.86
N GLY A 422 27.02 -23.01 14.94
CA GLY A 422 28.32 -23.32 14.37
C GLY A 422 29.40 -22.58 15.14
N ASP A 423 29.61 -23.02 16.38
CA ASP A 423 30.82 -22.79 17.16
C ASP A 423 32.07 -23.22 16.38
N GLY A 424 33.20 -22.53 16.57
CA GLY A 424 34.52 -23.08 16.31
C GLY A 424 35.53 -22.27 15.48
N SER A 425 36.31 -21.44 16.19
CA SER A 425 37.75 -21.20 15.99
C SER A 425 38.26 -20.37 14.78
N LYS A 426 38.66 -19.11 15.02
CA LYS A 426 40.02 -18.64 15.39
C LYS A 426 40.09 -17.13 15.39
#